data_AF-A0A920LT34-F1
#
_entry.id   AF-A0A920LT34-F1
#
_cell.length_a   1.000
_cell.length_b   1.000
_cell.length_c   1.000
_cell.angle_alpha   90.00
_cell.angle_beta   90.00
_cell.angle_gamma   90.00
#
_symmetry.space_group_name_H-M   'P 1'
#
loop_
_entity.id
_entity.type
_entity.pdbx_description
1 polymer ?
#
loop_
_entity_poly.entity_id
_entity_poly.type
_entity_poly.pdbx_seq_one_letter_code
_entity_poly.pdbx_strand_id
1 'polypeptide(L)'
;MQPKLKIKKGDEVIIVTGKDKGKKGTVLEVLPMESRVKVQGVNLVKRHRRPTQTSPGGIDSVEASMHISNVATLILIWKSNKSWISSRRR
;
A
#
# COMPACT_ATOMS: atom_id res chain seq x y z
N MET A 1 21.20 2.96 -10.83
CA MET A 1 21.08 1.94 -9.76
C MET A 1 19.64 1.91 -9.28
N GLN A 2 19.01 0.74 -9.20
CA GLN A 2 17.68 0.63 -8.59
C GLN A 2 17.80 0.50 -7.06
N PRO A 3 17.02 1.25 -6.27
CA PRO A 3 17.02 1.11 -4.82
C PRO A 3 16.43 -0.25 -4.43
N LYS A 4 17.09 -0.93 -3.48
CA LYS A 4 16.65 -2.25 -2.99
C LYS A 4 15.42 -2.09 -2.10
N LEU A 5 14.24 -2.32 -2.64
CA LEU A 5 12.99 -2.31 -1.89
C LEU A 5 12.74 -3.65 -1.20
N LYS A 6 12.24 -3.60 0.03
CA LYS A 6 11.91 -4.78 0.85
C LYS A 6 10.53 -5.38 0.51
N ILE A 7 9.72 -4.69 -0.29
CA ILE A 7 8.35 -5.07 -0.63
C ILE A 7 8.31 -5.54 -2.08
N LYS A 8 7.60 -6.63 -2.35
CA LYS A 8 7.39 -7.20 -3.69
C LYS A 8 5.92 -7.11 -4.07
N LYS A 9 5.65 -7.25 -5.38
CA LYS A 9 4.29 -7.41 -5.90
C LYS A 9 3.67 -8.68 -5.32
N GLY A 10 2.43 -8.59 -4.85
CA GLY A 10 1.70 -9.69 -4.22
C GLY A 10 1.86 -9.79 -2.70
N ASP A 11 2.70 -8.97 -2.08
CA ASP A 11 2.80 -8.93 -0.61
C ASP A 11 1.53 -8.32 0.00
N GLU A 12 1.12 -8.86 1.15
CA GLU A 12 0.05 -8.28 1.95
C GLU A 12 0.63 -7.24 2.93
N VAL A 13 0.09 -6.03 2.84
CA VAL A 13 0.60 -4.87 3.57
C VAL A 13 -0.53 -4.15 4.28
N ILE A 14 -0.16 -3.42 5.33
CA ILE A 14 -1.04 -2.54 6.08
C ILE A 14 -0.53 -1.11 6.01
N ILE A 15 -1.45 -0.15 5.93
CA ILE A 15 -1.13 1.26 5.93
C ILE A 15 -0.90 1.71 7.37
N VAL A 16 0.28 2.27 7.63
CA VAL A 16 0.68 2.73 8.97
C VAL A 16 0.24 4.17 9.19
N THR A 17 0.25 4.98 8.14
CA THR A 17 0.02 6.44 8.20
C THR A 17 -0.80 6.94 7.02
N GLY A 18 -1.51 8.05 7.23
CA GLY A 18 -2.34 8.71 6.21
C GLY A 18 -3.84 8.42 6.34
N LYS A 19 -4.60 8.82 5.30
CA LYS A 19 -6.07 8.77 5.26
C LYS A 19 -6.64 7.36 5.46
N ASP A 20 -5.92 6.35 4.97
CA ASP A 20 -6.35 4.95 4.96
C ASP A 20 -5.64 4.10 6.04
N LYS A 21 -5.17 4.73 7.12
CA LYS A 21 -4.46 4.05 8.22
C LYS A 21 -5.24 2.85 8.74
N GLY A 22 -4.53 1.73 8.92
CA GLY A 22 -5.07 0.47 9.43
C GLY A 22 -5.74 -0.42 8.38
N LYS A 23 -5.99 0.09 7.17
CA LYS A 23 -6.47 -0.76 6.07
C LYS A 23 -5.36 -1.70 5.62
N LYS A 24 -5.77 -2.92 5.27
CA LYS A 24 -4.92 -3.94 4.67
C LYS A 24 -5.20 -4.00 3.18
N GLY A 25 -4.18 -4.33 2.40
CA GLY A 25 -4.35 -4.54 0.96
C GLY A 25 -3.16 -5.26 0.36
N THR A 26 -3.38 -5.77 -0.84
CA THR A 26 -2.35 -6.46 -1.64
C THR A 26 -1.62 -5.45 -2.51
N VAL A 27 -0.30 -5.59 -2.62
CA VAL A 27 0.52 -4.76 -3.51
C VAL A 27 0.30 -5.18 -4.97
N LEU A 28 -0.31 -4.30 -5.76
CA LEU A 28 -0.56 -4.52 -7.20
C LEU A 28 0.70 -4.26 -8.03
N GLU A 29 1.40 -3.19 -7.69
CA GLU A 29 2.55 -2.71 -8.44
C GLU A 29 3.53 -2.01 -7.50
N VAL A 30 4.81 -2.22 -7.72
CA VAL A 30 5.90 -1.50 -7.05
C VAL A 30 6.61 -0.68 -8.10
N LEU A 31 6.85 0.60 -7.80
CA LEU A 31 7.59 1.54 -8.62
C LEU A 31 8.93 1.83 -7.90
N PRO A 32 9.99 1.04 -8.15
CA PRO A 32 11.24 1.15 -7.40
C PRO A 32 11.95 2.48 -7.63
N MET A 33 11.87 3.03 -8.85
CA MET A 33 12.50 4.30 -9.19
C MET A 33 11.98 5.47 -8.37
N GLU A 34 10.69 5.46 -8.02
CA GLU A 34 10.03 6.52 -7.27
C GLU A 34 9.86 6.17 -5.78
N SER A 35 10.26 4.97 -5.35
CA SER A 35 9.98 4.44 -4.00
C SER A 35 8.49 4.44 -3.64
N ARG A 36 7.63 4.17 -4.64
CA ARG A 36 6.16 4.15 -4.48
C ARG A 36 5.60 2.76 -4.71
N VAL A 37 4.44 2.50 -4.12
CA VAL A 37 3.69 1.25 -4.24
C VAL A 37 2.21 1.53 -4.48
N LYS A 38 1.57 0.76 -5.36
CA LYS A 38 0.11 0.75 -5.51
C LYS A 38 -0.45 -0.41 -4.68
N VAL A 39 -1.36 -0.08 -3.78
CA VAL A 39 -2.03 -1.04 -2.91
C VAL A 39 -3.51 -1.05 -3.27
N GLN A 40 -4.09 -2.24 -3.37
CA GLN A 40 -5.50 -2.42 -3.73
C GLN A 40 -6.42 -1.77 -2.68
N GLY A 41 -7.42 -1.01 -3.15
CA GLY A 41 -8.49 -0.45 -2.31
C GLY A 41 -8.04 0.71 -1.40
N VAL A 42 -6.87 1.27 -1.65
CA VAL A 42 -6.22 2.28 -0.79
C VAL A 42 -5.86 3.48 -1.65
N ASN A 43 -5.96 4.69 -1.08
CA ASN A 43 -5.62 5.94 -1.76
C ASN A 43 -6.40 6.13 -3.08
N LEU A 44 -7.71 5.92 -3.00
CA LEU A 44 -8.63 6.09 -4.12
C LEU A 44 -8.75 7.57 -4.50
N VAL A 45 -8.41 7.88 -5.74
CA VAL A 45 -8.55 9.22 -6.32
C VAL A 45 -9.66 9.23 -7.37
N LYS A 46 -10.50 10.27 -7.34
CA LYS A 46 -11.51 10.49 -8.37
C LYS A 46 -10.85 11.16 -9.57
N ARG A 47 -10.80 10.46 -10.70
CA ARG A 47 -10.31 10.97 -11.98
C ARG A 47 -11.50 11.22 -12.89
N HIS A 48 -11.67 12.47 -13.32
CA HIS A 48 -12.62 12.82 -14.37
C HIS A 48 -12.00 12.47 -15.71
N ARG A 49 -12.63 11.55 -16.45
CA ARG A 49 -12.21 11.17 -17.79
C ARG A 49 -13.10 11.86 -18.82
N ARG A 50 -12.49 12.55 -19.80
CA ARG A 50 -13.22 13.07 -20.95
C ARG A 50 -13.80 11.88 -21.75
N PRO A 51 -15.06 11.92 -22.19
CA PRO A 51 -15.62 10.86 -23.03
C PRO A 51 -14.78 10.66 -24.29
N THR A 52 -14.59 9.39 -24.67
CA THR A 52 -13.93 8.98 -25.93
C THR A 52 -14.88 8.08 -26.71
N GLN A 53 -14.59 7.86 -27.99
CA GLN A 53 -15.46 7.07 -28.88
C GLN A 53 -15.70 5.62 -28.37
N THR A 54 -14.80 5.11 -27.52
CA THR A 54 -14.82 3.73 -26.98
C THR A 54 -15.31 3.65 -25.53
N SER A 55 -15.37 4.77 -24.79
CA SER A 55 -15.77 4.75 -23.38
C SER A 55 -16.60 5.97 -23.02
N PRO A 56 -17.82 5.80 -22.43
CA PRO A 56 -18.59 6.91 -21.93
C PRO A 56 -17.78 7.64 -20.86
N GLY A 57 -17.82 8.98 -20.90
CA GLY A 57 -17.15 9.82 -19.91
C GLY A 57 -17.72 9.58 -18.52
N GLY A 58 -16.90 9.73 -17.48
CA GLY A 58 -17.32 9.40 -16.12
C GLY A 58 -16.30 9.78 -15.07
N ILE A 59 -16.69 9.56 -13.81
CA ILE A 59 -15.83 9.71 -12.65
C ILE A 59 -15.30 8.31 -12.29
N ASP A 60 -14.07 8.04 -12.70
CA ASP A 60 -13.39 6.79 -12.37
C ASP A 60 -12.75 6.92 -10.99
N SER A 61 -12.91 5.90 -10.15
CA SER A 61 -12.13 5.76 -8.91
C SER A 61 -10.91 4.92 -9.21
N VAL A 62 -9.73 5.52 -9.15
CA VAL A 62 -8.46 4.86 -9.47
C VAL A 62 -7.59 4.80 -8.21
N GLU A 63 -6.91 3.68 -7.99
CA GLU A 63 -5.94 3.55 -6.91
C GLU A 63 -4.68 4.35 -7.24
N ALA A 64 -4.34 5.32 -6.37
CA ALA A 64 -3.11 6.08 -6.50
C ALA A 64 -1.97 5.42 -5.72
N SER A 65 -0.75 5.58 -6.24
CA SER A 65 0.44 5.08 -5.57
C SER A 65 0.70 5.82 -4.27
N MET A 66 1.23 5.12 -3.27
CA MET A 66 1.65 5.66 -1.97
C MET A 66 3.15 5.48 -1.77
N HIS A 67 3.75 6.31 -0.91
CA HIS A 67 5.16 6.16 -0.56
C HIS A 67 5.39 4.93 0.32
N ILE A 68 6.51 4.23 0.10
CA ILE A 68 6.83 2.97 0.78
C ILE A 68 6.96 3.10 2.30
N SER A 69 7.30 4.28 2.82
CA SER A 69 7.40 4.53 4.27
C SER A 69 6.05 4.44 5.00
N ASN A 70 4.94 4.62 4.29
CA ASN A 70 3.61 4.65 4.87
C ASN A 70 2.96 3.25 4.92
N VAL A 71 3.70 2.23 4.49
CA VAL A 71 3.25 0.86 4.29
C VAL A 71 4.16 -0.08 5.07
N ALA A 72 3.57 -1.05 5.77
CA ALA A 72 4.29 -2.09 6.47
C ALA A 72 3.78 -3.48 6.10
N THR A 73 4.68 -4.46 6.03
CA THR A 73 4.31 -5.86 5.83
C THR A 73 3.69 -6.41 7.12
N LEU A 74 2.56 -7.11 7.02
CA LEU A 74 1.84 -7.66 8.19
C LEU A 74 2.69 -8.59 9.07
N ILE A 75 3.61 -9.35 8.46
CA ILE A 75 4.55 -10.24 9.16
C ILE A 75 5.40 -9.51 10.21
N LEU A 76 5.71 -8.23 10.00
CA LEU A 76 6.55 -7.46 10.93
C LEU A 76 5.81 -7.07 12.22
N ILE A 77 4.50 -6.85 12.14
CA ILE A 77 3.69 -6.46 13.30
C ILE A 77 3.58 -7.63 14.30
N TRP A 78 3.43 -8.85 13.79
CA TRP A 78 3.25 -10.03 14.65
C TRP A 78 4.52 -10.44 15.41
N LYS A 79 5.71 -10.11 14.90
CA LYS A 79 6.98 -10.34 15.60
C LYS A 79 7.19 -9.41 16.79
N SER A 80 6.73 -8.16 16.71
CA SER A 80 6.99 -7.15 17.74
C SER A 80 6.27 -7.45 19.06
N ASN A 81 5.00 -7.88 18.99
CA ASN A 81 4.19 -8.15 20.18
C ASN A 81 4.59 -9.41 20.96
N LYS A 82 5.30 -10.36 20.34
CA LYS A 82 5.70 -11.61 21.03
C LYS A 82 6.91 -11.45 21.94
N SER A 83 7.84 -10.53 21.64
CA SER A 83 9.06 -10.35 22.45
C SER A 83 8.79 -9.70 23.82
N TRP A 84 7.73 -8.89 23.91
CA TRP A 84 7.36 -8.17 25.13
C TRP A 84 6.56 -9.04 26.12
N ILE A 85 5.87 -10.08 25.61
CA ILE A 85 5.07 -10.99 26.43
C ILE A 85 5.93 -12.09 27.07
N SER A 86 7.05 -12.48 26.44
CA SER A 86 7.98 -13.46 27.02
C SER A 86 8.92 -12.88 28.08
N SER A 87 9.09 -11.56 28.13
CA SER A 87 9.94 -10.86 29.09
C SER A 87 9.21 -10.44 30.39
N ARG A 88 7.89 -10.63 30.46
CA ARG A 88 7.05 -10.31 31.64
C ARG A 88 6.57 -11.53 32.42
N ARG A 89 7.09 -12.72 32.10
CA ARG A 89 6.89 -14.00 32.81
C ARG A 89 8.15 -14.50 33.54
N ARG A 90 9.07 -13.59 33.85
CA ARG A 90 10.07 -13.78 34.91
C ARG A 90 9.82 -12.73 35.97
#